data_AF-A0A7X3LJ30-F1
#
_entry.id   AF-A0A7X3LJ30-F1
#
_cell.length_a   1.000
_cell.length_b   1.000
_cell.length_c   1.000
_cell.angle_alpha   90.00
_cell.angle_beta   90.00
_cell.angle_gamma   90.00
#
_symmetry.space_group_name_H-M   'P 1'
#
loop_
_entity.id
_entity.type
_entity.pdbx_description
1 polymer ?
#
loop_
_entity_poly.entity_id
_entity_poly.type
_entity_poly.pdbx_seq_one_letter_code
_entity_poly.pdbx_strand_id
1 'polypeptide(L)'
;MKNKKIIVDFKDVLSELEQKKIKLCFIEKKGLLIEDEHKEFYQMETYRHSSCLDKLIEEGVSVEFNRVENFESENIKDWGKEAWGVSEVKAFITRNNLQMIDN
;
A
#
# COMPACT_ATOMS: atom_id res chain seq x y z
N MET A 1 20.78 -0.39 -8.05
CA MET A 1 20.57 -1.31 -6.90
C MET A 1 19.08 -1.51 -6.74
N LYS A 2 18.57 -2.74 -6.63
CA LYS A 2 17.14 -2.97 -6.35
C LYS A 2 16.88 -2.63 -4.88
N ASN A 3 15.94 -1.73 -4.61
CA ASN A 3 15.57 -1.42 -3.23
C ASN A 3 14.92 -2.65 -2.59
N LYS A 4 15.49 -3.10 -1.47
CA LYS A 4 14.95 -4.25 -0.72
C LYS A 4 13.70 -3.89 0.08
N LYS A 5 13.48 -2.59 0.31
CA LYS A 5 12.43 -2.07 1.17
C LYS A 5 11.97 -0.69 0.76
N ILE A 6 10.73 -0.37 1.14
CA ILE A 6 10.09 0.93 0.97
C ILE A 6 9.37 1.23 2.29
N ILE A 7 9.52 2.46 2.77
CA ILE A 7 8.74 2.97 3.89
C ILE A 7 7.65 3.86 3.31
N VAL A 8 6.40 3.62 3.69
CA VAL A 8 5.25 4.46 3.32
C VAL A 8 4.74 5.14 4.57
N ASP A 9 4.66 6.47 4.52
CA ASP A 9 4.03 7.27 5.56
C ASP A 9 2.52 7.41 5.30
N PHE A 10 1.70 6.78 6.14
CA PHE A 10 0.24 6.87 5.98
C PHE A 10 -0.34 8.17 6.53
N LYS A 11 0.44 9.01 7.22
CA LYS A 11 0.03 10.36 7.62
C LYS A 11 -0.28 11.23 6.39
N ASP A 12 0.54 11.13 5.35
CA ASP A 12 0.30 11.77 4.04
C ASP A 12 0.45 10.76 2.90
N VAL A 13 -0.43 9.75 2.94
CA VAL A 13 -0.37 8.65 1.97
C VAL A 13 -0.52 9.14 0.53
N LEU A 14 -1.29 10.22 0.28
CA LEU A 14 -1.52 10.70 -1.08
C LEU A 14 -0.23 11.26 -1.71
N SER A 15 0.50 12.11 -0.98
CA SER A 15 1.79 12.63 -1.44
C SER A 15 2.81 11.50 -1.60
N GLU A 16 2.81 10.52 -0.70
CA GLU A 16 3.72 9.38 -0.75
C GLU A 16 3.51 8.53 -2.01
N LEU A 17 2.24 8.25 -2.38
CA LEU A 17 1.92 7.53 -3.61
C LEU A 17 2.41 8.26 -4.86
N GLU A 18 2.24 9.59 -4.90
CA GLU A 18 2.65 10.42 -6.03
C GLU A 18 4.17 10.54 -6.14
N GLN A 19 4.84 10.91 -5.05
CA GLN A 19 6.28 11.17 -5.03
C GLN A 19 7.11 9.91 -5.26
N LYS A 20 6.70 8.79 -4.66
CA LYS A 20 7.40 7.50 -4.81
C LYS A 20 6.92 6.73 -6.03
N LYS A 21 5.91 7.23 -6.74
CA LYS A 21 5.26 6.60 -7.91
C LYS A 21 4.86 5.14 -7.62
N ILE A 22 4.20 4.95 -6.49
CA ILE A 22 3.76 3.64 -6.01
C ILE A 22 2.24 3.55 -6.00
N LYS A 23 1.72 2.33 -5.91
CA LYS A 23 0.29 2.03 -5.80
C LYS A 23 0.03 1.09 -4.63
N LEU A 24 -1.11 1.28 -3.96
CA LEU A 24 -1.61 0.32 -2.99
C LEU A 24 -2.25 -0.84 -3.73
N CYS A 25 -1.86 -2.07 -3.43
CA CYS A 25 -2.42 -3.27 -4.05
C CYS A 25 -3.09 -4.12 -2.99
N PHE A 26 -4.40 -4.32 -3.15
CA PHE A 26 -5.18 -5.22 -2.33
C PHE A 26 -5.25 -6.56 -3.03
N ILE A 27 -4.80 -7.61 -2.35
CA ILE A 27 -4.91 -8.99 -2.81
C ILE A 27 -5.88 -9.71 -1.89
N GLU A 28 -6.88 -10.35 -2.50
CA GLU A 28 -7.88 -11.13 -1.77
C GLU A 28 -7.17 -12.11 -0.83
N LYS A 29 -7.51 -12.06 0.46
CA LYS A 29 -6.95 -12.92 1.53
C LYS A 29 -5.46 -12.72 1.86
N LYS A 30 -4.73 -11.83 1.19
CA LYS A 30 -3.30 -11.56 1.49
C LYS A 30 -3.02 -10.19 2.07
N GLY A 31 -3.95 -9.26 1.95
CA GLY A 31 -3.86 -7.93 2.57
C GLY A 31 -3.28 -6.88 1.64
N LEU A 32 -2.74 -5.82 2.24
CA LEU A 32 -2.20 -4.65 1.53
C LEU A 32 -0.73 -4.87 1.14
N LEU A 33 -0.44 -4.65 -0.14
CA LEU A 33 0.89 -4.59 -0.71
C LEU A 33 1.14 -3.23 -1.36
N ILE A 34 2.41 -2.98 -1.70
CA ILE A 34 2.82 -1.87 -2.54
C ILE A 34 3.31 -2.42 -3.87
N GLU A 35 2.90 -1.77 -4.96
CA GLU A 35 3.48 -1.94 -6.30
C GLU A 35 4.23 -0.66 -6.69
N ASP A 36 5.46 -0.78 -7.18
CA ASP A 36 6.21 0.36 -7.73
C ASP A 36 6.07 0.51 -9.25
N GLU A 37 6.70 1.55 -9.81
CA GLU A 37 6.69 1.81 -11.26
C GLU A 37 7.34 0.69 -12.10
N HIS A 38 8.14 -0.18 -11.48
CA HIS A 38 8.79 -1.33 -12.11
C HIS A 38 7.99 -2.64 -11.97
N LYS A 39 6.76 -2.58 -11.45
CA LYS A 39 5.91 -3.76 -11.17
C LYS A 39 6.51 -4.71 -10.13
N GLU A 40 7.38 -4.21 -9.27
CA GLU A 40 7.90 -4.95 -8.14
C GLU A 40 6.94 -4.82 -6.96
N PHE A 41 6.76 -5.90 -6.19
CA PHE A 41 5.84 -5.95 -5.06
C PHE A 41 6.57 -5.93 -3.73
N TYR A 42 5.97 -5.21 -2.77
CA TYR A 42 6.46 -5.11 -1.42
C TYR A 42 5.32 -5.40 -0.44
N GLN A 43 5.61 -6.16 0.61
CA GLN A 43 4.65 -6.56 1.63
C GLN A 43 5.14 -6.12 3.02
N MET A 44 4.22 -5.72 3.89
CA MET A 44 4.54 -5.50 5.30
C MET A 44 4.70 -6.85 6.03
N GLU A 45 5.27 -6.83 7.24
CA GLU A 45 5.34 -8.06 8.05
C GLU A 45 3.96 -8.55 8.52
N THR A 46 3.84 -9.87 8.66
CA THR A 46 2.58 -10.63 8.80
C THR A 46 1.67 -10.15 9.94
N TYR A 47 2.26 -9.57 10.99
CA TYR A 47 1.55 -9.07 12.17
C TYR A 47 0.66 -7.84 11.91
N ARG A 48 0.81 -7.19 10.75
CA ARG A 48 -0.03 -6.05 10.33
C ARG A 48 -0.97 -6.38 9.16
N HIS A 49 -1.10 -7.65 8.74
CA HIS A 49 -1.93 -8.00 7.57
C HIS A 49 -3.44 -7.81 7.78
N SER A 50 -3.90 -7.68 9.03
CA SER A 50 -5.27 -7.30 9.36
C SER A 50 -5.47 -5.79 9.53
N SER A 51 -4.43 -4.99 9.34
CA SER A 51 -4.52 -3.53 9.33
C SER A 51 -5.25 -3.11 8.06
N CYS A 52 -6.55 -2.87 8.22
CA CYS A 52 -7.38 -2.21 7.24
C CYS A 52 -6.77 -0.81 6.96
N LEU A 53 -6.79 -0.39 5.69
CA LEU A 53 -6.13 0.84 5.22
C LEU A 53 -6.58 2.07 6.03
N ASP A 54 -7.83 2.06 6.50
CA ASP A 54 -8.39 3.05 7.41
C ASP A 54 -7.52 3.28 8.65
N LYS A 55 -7.15 2.22 9.39
CA LYS A 55 -6.36 2.33 10.63
C LYS A 55 -4.98 2.89 10.38
N LEU A 56 -4.35 2.50 9.26
CA LEU A 56 -3.02 3.02 8.92
C LEU A 56 -3.07 4.54 8.70
N ILE A 57 -4.14 5.02 8.05
CA ILE A 57 -4.37 6.44 7.79
C ILE A 57 -4.76 7.18 9.08
N GLU A 58 -5.69 6.64 9.88
CA GLU A 58 -6.15 7.23 11.14
C GLU A 58 -5.02 7.35 12.18
N GLU A 59 -4.18 6.33 12.30
CA GLU A 59 -3.04 6.35 13.21
C GLU A 59 -1.85 7.15 12.64
N GLY A 60 -1.88 7.49 11.34
CA GLY A 60 -0.82 8.25 10.67
C GLY A 60 0.56 7.59 10.79
N VAL A 61 0.62 6.26 10.68
CA VAL A 61 1.85 5.48 10.95
C VAL A 61 2.70 5.32 9.70
N SER A 62 4.02 5.32 9.88
CA SER A 62 4.94 4.83 8.86
C SER A 62 5.05 3.31 8.91
N VAL A 63 4.96 2.67 7.75
CA VAL A 63 5.05 1.20 7.62
C VAL A 63 6.18 0.84 6.66
N GLU A 64 7.02 -0.10 7.06
CA GLU A 64 8.04 -0.69 6.18
C GLU A 64 7.44 -1.87 5.40
N PHE A 65 7.63 -1.84 4.09
CA PHE A 65 7.28 -2.90 3.16
C PHE A 65 8.57 -3.49 2.58
N ASN A 66 8.70 -4.81 2.70
CA ASN A 66 9.84 -5.56 2.20
C ASN A 66 9.54 -6.13 0.82
N ARG A 67 10.50 -6.04 -0.09
CA ARG A 67 10.38 -6.56 -1.45
C ARG A 67 10.18 -8.07 -1.40
N VAL A 68 9.22 -8.56 -2.19
CA VAL A 68 8.94 -9.98 -2.25
C VAL A 68 9.77 -10.62 -3.37
N GLU A 69 10.80 -11.39 -3.00
CA GLU A 69 11.76 -11.95 -3.96
C GLU A 69 11.19 -13.09 -4.83
N ASN A 70 10.13 -13.77 -4.34
CA ASN A 70 9.46 -14.89 -5.02
C ASN A 70 7.97 -14.62 -5.24
N PHE A 71 7.61 -13.39 -5.59
CA PHE A 71 6.23 -13.09 -6.01
C PHE A 71 6.08 -13.59 -7.45
N GLU A 72 5.65 -14.85 -7.62
CA GLU A 72 5.36 -15.38 -8.96
C GLU A 72 4.26 -14.53 -9.59
N SER A 73 4.68 -13.60 -10.45
CA SER A 73 3.82 -12.64 -11.16
C SER A 73 2.73 -13.32 -11.99
N GLU A 74 2.92 -14.60 -12.32
CA GLU A 74 1.97 -15.41 -13.10
C GLU A 74 0.74 -15.82 -12.28
N ASN A 75 0.82 -15.95 -10.95
CA ASN A 75 -0.29 -16.39 -10.10
C ASN A 75 -1.20 -15.23 -9.61
N ILE A 76 -0.77 -13.98 -9.73
CA ILE A 76 -1.49 -12.80 -9.18
C ILE A 76 -2.74 -12.47 -10.00
N LYS A 77 -2.76 -12.79 -11.31
CA LYS A 77 -3.94 -12.54 -12.15
C LYS A 77 -5.19 -13.25 -11.63
N ASP A 78 -5.02 -14.39 -10.96
CA ASP A 78 -6.11 -15.17 -10.39
C ASP A 78 -6.50 -14.76 -8.95
N TRP A 79 -5.77 -13.83 -8.31
CA TRP A 79 -5.97 -13.50 -6.89
C TRP A 79 -6.90 -12.31 -6.63
N GLY A 80 -7.66 -11.85 -7.64
CA GLY A 80 -8.60 -10.74 -7.46
C GLY A 80 -7.91 -9.46 -7.00
N LYS A 81 -6.82 -9.09 -7.68
CA LYS A 81 -6.02 -7.92 -7.32
C LYS A 81 -6.72 -6.62 -7.69
N GLU A 82 -6.81 -5.70 -6.73
CA GLU A 82 -7.21 -4.32 -6.95
C GLU A 82 -6.04 -3.38 -6.68
N ALA A 83 -5.68 -2.54 -7.67
CA ALA A 83 -4.58 -1.59 -7.55
C ALA A 83 -5.14 -0.17 -7.48
N TRP A 84 -4.88 0.51 -6.37
CA TRP A 84 -5.31 1.87 -6.09
C TRP A 84 -4.14 2.84 -6.25
N GLY A 85 -4.33 3.84 -7.11
CA GLY A 85 -3.49 5.01 -7.17
C GLY A 85 -4.03 6.13 -6.29
N VAL A 86 -3.48 7.34 -6.49
CA VAL A 86 -3.86 8.55 -5.75
C VAL A 86 -5.37 8.80 -5.80
N SER A 87 -6.00 8.66 -6.97
CA SER A 87 -7.42 8.93 -7.17
C SER A 87 -8.32 7.99 -6.35
N GLU A 88 -8.03 6.69 -6.37
CA GLU A 88 -8.81 5.68 -5.65
C GLU A 88 -8.64 5.85 -4.13
N VAL A 89 -7.41 6.08 -3.66
CA VAL A 89 -7.13 6.30 -2.23
C VAL A 89 -7.78 7.59 -1.74
N LYS A 90 -7.73 8.67 -2.53
CA LYS A 90 -8.42 9.93 -2.20
C LYS A 90 -9.94 9.74 -2.12
N ALA A 91 -10.52 9.00 -3.05
CA ALA A 91 -11.94 8.66 -3.01
C ALA A 91 -12.29 7.81 -1.78
N PHE A 92 -11.44 6.87 -1.39
CA PHE A 92 -11.62 6.05 -0.18
C PHE A 92 -11.61 6.90 1.10
N ILE A 93 -10.61 7.78 1.27
CA ILE A 93 -10.51 8.71 2.41
C ILE A 93 -11.76 9.57 2.51
N THR A 94 -12.19 10.15 1.38
CA THR A 94 -13.37 11.02 1.31
C THR A 94 -14.65 10.26 1.68
N ARG A 95 -14.85 9.05 1.13
CA ARG A 95 -16.06 8.24 1.38
C ARG A 95 -16.19 7.76 2.82
N ASN A 96 -15.06 7.50 3.48
CA ASN A 96 -15.03 7.01 4.84
C ASN A 96 -14.86 8.12 5.88
N ASN A 97 -14.82 9.40 5.47
CA ASN A 97 -14.57 10.56 6.34
C ASN A 97 -13.33 10.39 7.23
N LEU A 98 -12.27 9.76 6.72
CA LEU A 98 -11.03 9.58 7.47
C LEU A 98 -10.34 10.93 7.63
N GLN A 99 -9.96 11.27 8.87
CA GLN A 99 -9.17 12.46 9.15
C GLN A 99 -7.69 12.11 9.00
N MET A 100 -7.02 12.73 8.03
CA MET A 100 -5.57 12.72 7.99
C MET A 100 -5.06 13.65 9.11
N ILE A 101 -4.09 13.21 9.90
CA ILE A 101 -3.55 14.03 10.99
C ILE A 101 -2.78 15.21 10.37
N ASP A 102 -3.38 16.39 10.34
CA ASP A 102 -2.68 17.65 10.06
C ASP A 102 -1.82 18.01 11.30
N ASN A 103 -0.49 18.12 11.13
CA ASN A 103 0.37 18.84 12.11
C ASN A 103 0.76 20.19 11.53
#